data_AF-A0A285NIP4-F1
#
_entry.id   AF-A0A285NIP4-F1
#
_cell.length_a   1.000
_cell.length_b   1.000
_cell.length_c   1.000
_cell.angle_alpha   90.00
_cell.angle_beta   90.00
_cell.angle_gamma   90.00
#
_symmetry.space_group_name_H-M   'P 1'
#
loop_
_entity.id
_entity.type
_entity.pdbx_description
1 polymer ?
#
loop_
_entity_poly.entity_id
_entity_poly.type
_entity_poly.pdbx_seq_one_letter_code
_entity_poly.pdbx_strand_id
1 'polypeptide(L)'
;MVNIIDMDQVRTKKRMLQVARPKGIEYEIYLTVVKYVDKHAQPDSTNENMMTTSSDLAKVYNGDRKQFKATYHELLHYWKITVLDEEFPTDEEFEQFPKLGDLCSFIDRKVQQDKYMS
;
A
#
# COMPACT_ATOMS: atom_id res chain seq x y z
N MET A 1 11.27 28.50 19.94
CA MET A 1 11.58 27.27 19.19
C MET A 1 10.70 27.26 17.96
N VAL A 2 11.32 27.35 16.77
CA VAL A 2 10.59 27.48 15.50
C VAL A 2 9.95 26.13 15.18
N ASN A 3 8.63 26.06 15.29
CA ASN A 3 7.87 24.99 14.65
C ASN A 3 7.95 25.21 13.14
N ILE A 4 8.99 24.65 12.52
CA ILE A 4 9.04 24.47 11.07
C ILE A 4 8.01 23.37 10.79
N ILE A 5 6.75 23.76 10.77
CA ILE A 5 5.71 22.94 10.18
C ILE A 5 6.13 22.80 8.73
N ASP A 6 6.52 21.59 8.37
CA ASP A 6 6.87 21.19 7.03
C ASP A 6 5.69 21.52 6.10
N MET A 7 5.72 22.74 5.54
CA MET A 7 4.67 23.26 4.67
C MET A 7 4.57 22.43 3.40
N ASP A 8 5.60 21.67 3.06
CA ASP A 8 5.63 20.76 1.93
C ASP A 8 4.73 19.55 2.21
N GLN A 9 4.85 18.91 3.38
CA GLN A 9 3.93 17.84 3.80
C GLN A 9 2.46 18.31 3.87
N VAL A 10 2.21 19.54 4.34
CA VAL A 10 0.85 20.09 4.43
C VAL A 10 0.29 20.41 3.04
N ARG A 11 1.11 20.95 2.12
CA ARG A 11 0.71 21.22 0.73
C ARG A 11 0.48 19.96 -0.07
N THR A 12 1.26 18.91 0.18
CA THR A 12 1.15 17.65 -0.54
C THR A 12 -0.02 16.80 -0.04
N LYS A 13 -0.29 16.79 1.28
CA LYS A 13 -1.58 16.31 1.80
C LYS A 13 -2.76 17.09 1.21
N LYS A 14 -2.64 18.41 1.05
CA LYS A 14 -3.67 19.24 0.40
C LYS A 14 -3.84 18.95 -1.09
N ARG A 15 -2.76 18.68 -1.85
CA ARG A 15 -2.85 18.26 -3.25
C ARG A 15 -3.50 16.88 -3.38
N MET A 16 -3.15 15.94 -2.52
CA MET A 16 -3.81 14.63 -2.43
C MET A 16 -5.30 14.78 -2.11
N LEU A 17 -5.65 15.63 -1.14
CA LEU A 17 -7.04 15.96 -0.78
C LEU A 17 -7.81 16.72 -1.88
N GLN A 18 -7.15 17.57 -2.67
CA GLN A 18 -7.78 18.28 -3.78
C GLN A 18 -8.03 17.36 -4.99
N VAL A 19 -7.19 16.35 -5.20
CA VAL A 19 -7.43 15.25 -6.14
C VAL A 19 -8.46 14.25 -5.60
N ALA A 20 -8.74 14.26 -4.28
CA ALA A 20 -9.64 13.32 -3.60
C ALA A 20 -11.13 13.67 -3.63
N ARG A 21 -11.52 14.89 -4.04
CA ARG A 21 -12.95 15.28 -4.04
C ARG A 21 -13.87 14.47 -4.97
N PRO A 22 -13.38 13.69 -5.96
CA PRO A 22 -14.19 12.72 -6.69
C PRO A 22 -13.84 11.22 -6.50
N LYS A 23 -12.89 10.82 -5.63
CA LYS A 23 -12.26 9.47 -5.73
C LYS A 23 -12.76 8.48 -4.68
N GLY A 24 -13.54 7.50 -5.11
CA GLY A 24 -14.10 6.41 -4.32
C GLY A 24 -13.09 5.39 -3.80
N ILE A 25 -13.47 4.10 -3.84
CA ILE A 25 -12.79 2.96 -3.19
C ILE A 25 -11.28 2.85 -3.51
N GLU A 26 -10.85 3.28 -4.70
CA GLU A 26 -9.45 3.26 -5.14
C GLU A 26 -8.52 4.10 -4.24
N TYR A 27 -9.00 5.25 -3.73
CA TYR A 27 -8.20 6.10 -2.86
C TYR A 27 -8.08 5.51 -1.45
N GLU A 28 -9.15 4.87 -0.97
CA GLU A 28 -9.14 4.15 0.30
C GLU A 28 -8.17 2.96 0.23
N ILE A 29 -8.17 2.22 -0.88
CA ILE A 29 -7.22 1.15 -1.14
C ILE A 29 -5.80 1.69 -1.10
N TYR A 30 -5.51 2.76 -1.84
CA TYR A 30 -4.18 3.38 -1.85
C TYR A 30 -3.71 3.78 -0.44
N LEU A 31 -4.53 4.52 0.31
CA LEU A 31 -4.17 4.97 1.67
C LEU A 31 -3.94 3.78 2.61
N THR A 32 -4.78 2.76 2.50
CA THR A 32 -4.68 1.56 3.32
C THR A 32 -3.40 0.79 2.99
N VAL A 33 -3.11 0.57 1.70
CA VAL A 33 -1.87 -0.07 1.24
C VAL A 33 -0.65 0.68 1.74
N VAL A 34 -0.56 1.99 1.52
CA VAL A 34 0.57 2.80 2.00
C VAL A 34 0.72 2.69 3.51
N LYS A 35 -0.37 2.77 4.27
CA LYS A 35 -0.34 2.67 5.74
C LYS A 35 0.26 1.33 6.22
N TYR A 36 -0.18 0.21 5.63
CA TYR A 36 0.31 -1.10 6.06
C TYR A 36 1.73 -1.38 5.57
N VAL A 37 2.07 -0.91 4.38
CA VAL A 37 3.45 -0.99 3.88
C VAL A 37 4.38 -0.19 4.78
N ASP A 38 4.03 1.05 5.11
CA ASP A 38 4.81 1.92 6.01
C ASP A 38 4.96 1.33 7.42
N LYS A 39 3.91 0.66 7.93
CA LYS A 39 3.94 -0.02 9.24
C LYS A 39 5.01 -1.11 9.32
N HIS A 40 5.21 -1.86 8.23
CA HIS A 40 6.13 -3.00 8.20
C HIS A 40 7.46 -2.70 7.53
N ALA A 41 7.57 -1.60 6.78
CA ALA A 41 8.82 -1.14 6.20
C ALA A 41 9.83 -0.77 7.30
N GLN A 42 11.12 -0.99 7.04
CA GLN A 42 12.16 -0.63 7.99
C GLN A 42 12.27 0.89 8.14
N PRO A 43 12.51 1.41 9.37
CA PRO A 43 12.56 2.86 9.63
C PRO A 43 13.63 3.60 8.82
N ASP A 44 14.70 2.94 8.39
CA ASP A 44 15.75 3.52 7.53
C ASP A 44 15.44 3.44 6.02
N SER A 45 14.44 2.64 5.62
CA SER A 45 14.01 2.52 4.22
C SER A 45 13.09 3.67 3.81
N THR A 46 12.42 4.27 4.79
CA THR A 46 11.51 5.41 4.64
C THR A 46 12.29 6.72 4.81
N ASN A 47 13.37 6.91 4.04
CA ASN A 47 13.95 8.23 3.84
C ASN A 47 12.94 9.09 3.07
N GLU A 48 11.97 9.67 3.78
CA GLU A 48 11.12 10.85 3.46
C GLU A 48 10.43 10.91 2.08
N ASN A 49 10.61 9.90 1.24
CA ASN A 49 10.05 9.83 -0.09
C ASN A 49 8.66 9.23 0.04
N MET A 50 7.66 10.06 -0.24
CA MET A 50 6.29 9.62 -0.44
C MET A 50 6.26 8.34 -1.28
N MET A 51 5.76 7.26 -0.67
CA MET A 51 5.43 6.06 -1.43
C MET A 51 4.37 6.42 -2.45
N THR A 52 4.62 6.05 -3.71
CA THR A 52 3.67 6.24 -4.82
C THR A 52 3.35 4.88 -5.42
N THR A 53 2.38 4.80 -6.32
CA THR A 53 2.07 3.55 -7.05
C THR A 53 3.25 3.00 -7.86
N SER A 54 4.25 3.83 -8.15
CA SER A 54 5.48 3.44 -8.84
C SER A 54 6.60 2.99 -7.91
N SER A 55 6.40 3.05 -6.58
CA SER A 55 7.40 2.64 -5.59
C SER A 55 7.67 1.14 -5.67
N ASP A 56 8.95 0.79 -5.72
CA ASP A 56 9.47 -0.57 -5.80
C ASP A 56 9.38 -1.25 -4.41
N LEU A 57 8.58 -2.32 -4.32
CA LEU A 57 8.33 -3.00 -3.05
C LEU A 57 9.55 -3.79 -2.56
N ALA A 58 10.37 -4.33 -3.46
CA ALA A 58 11.60 -4.99 -3.06
C ALA A 58 12.55 -3.99 -2.37
N LYS A 59 12.60 -2.74 -2.84
CA LYS A 59 13.38 -1.68 -2.17
C LYS A 59 12.77 -1.24 -0.85
N VAL A 60 11.45 -1.07 -0.80
CA VAL A 60 10.73 -0.66 0.42
C VAL A 60 10.94 -1.67 1.55
N TYR A 61 10.89 -2.96 1.26
CA TYR A 61 11.15 -4.00 2.26
C TYR A 61 12.62 -4.40 2.37
N ASN A 62 13.54 -3.77 1.63
CA ASN A 62 14.94 -4.17 1.54
C ASN A 62 15.12 -5.67 1.23
N GLY A 63 14.25 -6.22 0.37
CA GLY A 63 14.20 -7.64 0.02
C GLY A 63 13.60 -8.55 1.11
N ASP A 64 13.11 -8.00 2.23
CA ASP A 64 12.50 -8.79 3.30
C ASP A 64 11.09 -9.26 2.92
N ARG A 65 11.04 -10.48 2.39
CA ARG A 65 9.79 -11.18 2.02
C ARG A 65 8.87 -11.42 3.22
N LYS A 66 9.41 -11.54 4.45
CA LYS A 66 8.58 -11.78 5.65
C LYS A 66 7.79 -10.52 6.02
N GLN A 67 8.41 -9.35 5.90
CA GLN A 67 7.72 -8.07 6.11
C GLN A 67 6.64 -7.86 5.04
N PHE A 68 6.93 -8.16 3.78
CA PHE A 68 5.91 -8.13 2.72
C PHE A 68 4.73 -9.07 3.04
N LYS A 69 5.00 -10.31 3.45
CA LYS A 69 3.98 -11.28 3.87
C LYS A 69 3.09 -10.73 4.99
N ALA A 70 3.70 -10.16 6.02
CA ALA A 70 2.96 -9.57 7.13
C ALA A 70 2.02 -8.45 6.66
N THR A 71 2.51 -7.54 5.80
CA THR A 71 1.67 -6.50 5.18
C THR A 71 0.54 -7.10 4.36
N TYR A 72 0.84 -8.08 3.53
CA TYR A 72 -0.13 -8.72 2.64
C TYR A 72 -1.28 -9.37 3.43
N HIS A 73 -0.98 -10.16 4.47
CA HIS A 73 -1.99 -10.78 5.32
C HIS A 73 -2.82 -9.75 6.09
N GLU A 74 -2.21 -8.68 6.61
CA GLU A 74 -2.95 -7.62 7.30
C GLU A 74 -3.88 -6.86 6.34
N LEU A 75 -3.46 -6.62 5.09
CA LEU A 75 -4.30 -6.01 4.08
C LEU A 75 -5.52 -6.87 3.74
N LEU A 76 -5.31 -8.17 3.51
CA LEU A 76 -6.40 -9.10 3.24
C LEU A 76 -7.40 -9.15 4.40
N HIS A 77 -6.90 -9.24 5.63
CA HIS A 77 -7.73 -9.23 6.82
C HIS A 77 -8.52 -7.92 6.97
N TYR A 78 -7.89 -6.77 6.73
CA TYR A 78 -8.56 -5.46 6.78
C TYR A 78 -9.72 -5.37 5.77
N TRP A 79 -9.49 -5.83 4.54
CA TRP A 79 -10.49 -5.82 3.48
C TRP A 79 -11.44 -7.03 3.53
N LYS A 80 -11.28 -7.93 4.50
CA LYS A 80 -12.02 -9.21 4.65
C LYS A 80 -11.95 -10.10 3.40
N ILE A 81 -10.87 -10.00 2.63
CA ILE A 81 -10.65 -10.81 1.45
C ILE A 81 -10.24 -12.21 1.91
N THR A 82 -11.01 -13.22 1.50
CA THR A 82 -10.63 -14.61 1.67
C THR A 82 -9.81 -15.02 0.44
N VAL A 83 -8.52 -15.26 0.62
CA VAL A 83 -7.66 -15.92 -0.37
C VAL A 83 -7.35 -17.32 0.11
N LEU A 84 -7.28 -18.26 -0.82
CA LEU A 84 -6.71 -19.58 -0.54
C LEU A 84 -5.20 -19.41 -0.41
N ASP A 85 -4.56 -20.09 0.55
CA ASP A 85 -3.10 -20.05 0.72
C ASP A 85 -2.33 -20.43 -0.57
N GLU A 86 -2.98 -21.17 -1.48
CA GLU A 86 -2.44 -21.53 -2.81
C GLU A 86 -2.36 -20.36 -3.80
N GLU A 87 -3.10 -19.26 -3.57
CA GLU A 87 -2.98 -18.03 -4.36
C GLU A 87 -1.81 -17.14 -3.90
N PHE A 88 -1.13 -17.52 -2.81
CA PHE A 88 -0.01 -16.76 -2.29
C PHE A 88 1.27 -17.05 -3.11
N PRO A 89 1.92 -16.03 -3.69
CA PRO A 89 3.18 -16.24 -4.39
C PRO A 89 4.30 -16.52 -3.41
N THR A 90 4.50 -17.79 -3.10
CA THR A 90 5.62 -18.21 -2.26
C THR A 90 6.90 -18.10 -3.07
N ASP A 91 7.84 -17.28 -2.59
CA ASP A 91 9.17 -17.04 -3.17
C ASP A 91 9.25 -16.17 -4.45
N GLU A 92 8.11 -15.74 -4.98
CA GLU A 92 7.99 -14.84 -6.14
C GLU A 92 7.24 -13.54 -5.80
N GLU A 93 7.17 -13.17 -4.51
CA GLU A 93 6.33 -12.06 -4.02
C GLU A 93 6.65 -10.73 -4.72
N PHE A 94 7.93 -10.42 -4.89
CA PHE A 94 8.38 -9.19 -5.54
C PHE A 94 8.39 -9.25 -7.07
N GLU A 95 8.26 -10.45 -7.64
CA GLU A 95 8.11 -10.62 -9.08
C GLU A 95 6.64 -10.44 -9.50
N GLN A 96 5.72 -10.91 -8.66
CA GLN A 96 4.29 -10.71 -8.84
C GLN A 96 3.84 -9.30 -8.41
N PHE A 97 4.45 -8.76 -7.35
CA PHE A 97 4.19 -7.42 -6.84
C PHE A 97 5.48 -6.58 -6.84
N PRO A 98 5.99 -6.20 -8.03
CA PRO A 98 7.19 -5.37 -8.11
C PRO A 98 6.94 -3.96 -7.58
N LYS A 99 5.72 -3.43 -7.75
CA LYS A 99 5.38 -2.06 -7.35
C LYS A 99 4.21 -2.01 -6.39
N LEU A 100 4.15 -0.93 -5.60
CA LEU A 100 3.03 -0.67 -4.71
C LEU A 100 1.70 -0.55 -5.46
N GLY A 101 1.73 -0.04 -6.69
CA GLY A 101 0.56 0.01 -7.57
C GLY A 101 -0.01 -1.37 -7.89
N ASP A 102 0.84 -2.38 -8.05
CA ASP A 102 0.40 -3.76 -8.33
C ASP A 102 -0.39 -4.32 -7.13
N LEU A 103 0.08 -4.02 -5.90
CA LEU A 103 -0.62 -4.37 -4.67
C LEU A 103 -1.97 -3.63 -4.55
N CYS A 104 -2.01 -2.34 -4.89
CA CYS A 104 -3.28 -1.59 -4.94
C CYS A 104 -4.26 -2.19 -5.95
N SER A 105 -3.80 -2.51 -7.16
CA SER A 105 -4.64 -3.11 -8.20
C SER A 105 -5.13 -4.51 -7.82
N PHE A 106 -4.32 -5.28 -7.10
CA PHE A 106 -4.74 -6.59 -6.59
C PHE A 106 -5.86 -6.46 -5.57
N ILE A 107 -5.71 -5.58 -4.57
CA ILE A 107 -6.74 -5.34 -3.56
C ILE A 107 -8.01 -4.80 -4.24
N ASP A 108 -7.90 -3.84 -5.17
CA ASP A 108 -9.06 -3.33 -5.91
C ASP A 108 -9.84 -4.44 -6.63
N ARG A 109 -9.14 -5.30 -7.38
CA ARG A 109 -9.77 -6.45 -8.05
C ARG A 109 -10.50 -7.36 -7.06
N LYS A 110 -9.86 -7.72 -5.95
CA LYS A 110 -10.46 -8.61 -4.94
C LYS A 110 -11.65 -7.97 -4.23
N VAL A 111 -11.55 -6.68 -3.86
CA VAL A 111 -12.65 -5.92 -3.23
C VAL A 111 -13.83 -5.74 -4.18
N GLN A 112 -13.59 -5.52 -5.47
CA GLN A 112 -14.66 -5.49 -6.46
C GLN A 112 -15.30 -6.87 -6.64
N GLN A 113 -14.52 -7.95 -6.72
CA GLN A 113 -15.05 -9.31 -6.83
C GLN A 113 -15.94 -9.69 -5.65
N ASP A 114 -15.55 -9.34 -4.42
CA ASP A 114 -16.35 -9.57 -3.21
C ASP A 114 -17.71 -8.83 -3.25
N LYS A 115 -17.71 -7.58 -3.73
CA LYS A 115 -18.94 -6.80 -3.92
C LYS A 115 -19.92 -7.36 -4.96
N TYR A 116 -19.45 -8.11 -5.95
CA TYR A 116 -20.31 -8.74 -6.95
C TYR A 116 -20.79 -10.14 -6.54
N MET A 117 -20.27 -10.69 -5.43
CA MET A 117 -20.68 -11.98 -4.87
C MET A 117 -21.57 -11.88 -3.61
N SER A 118 -21.78 -10.67 -3.07
CA SER A 118 -22.79 -10.37 -2.03
C SER A 118 -24.11 -9.88 -2.63
#